data_AF-A0A7D7VRQ9-F1
#
_entry.id   AF-A0A7D7VRQ9-F1
#
_cell.length_a   1.000
_cell.length_b   1.000
_cell.length_c   1.000
_cell.angle_alpha   90.00
_cell.angle_beta   90.00
_cell.angle_gamma   90.00
#
_symmetry.space_group_name_H-M   'P 1'
#
loop_
_entity.id
_entity.type
_entity.pdbx_description
1 polymer ?
#
loop_
_entity_poly.entity_id
_entity_poly.type
_entity_poly.pdbx_seq_one_letter_code
_entity_poly.pdbx_strand_id
1 'polypeptide(L)'
;MKTITLVAIALLGFTSCSNDDDATPLLAVEAETVSNLHAPQTGGQGQPIGGEFTKFDFSTGATTTSDTDWDIAFRGTTIIVNGGESQGTTDEPTRTGNAAAYITSNTFAGVTSVDENLFAQDSQSELAIPTGSDNGWYNYNSATFTITPLAGKILVFRTADNKYAKIEILSYYENAPVTPDPFTDASRYFTFNYVYQPNNGVTTFE
;
A
#
# COMPACT_ATOMS: atom_id res chain seq x y z
N MET A 1 -5.64 32.83 70.58
CA MET A 1 -6.97 32.26 70.86
C MET A 1 -7.74 32.10 69.56
N LYS A 2 -7.86 30.87 69.07
CA LYS A 2 -9.07 30.27 68.47
C LYS A 2 -8.67 28.91 67.92
N THR A 3 -8.94 27.91 68.73
CA THR A 3 -8.98 26.48 68.42
C THR A 3 -10.08 26.22 67.40
N ILE A 4 -9.78 25.46 66.35
CA ILE A 4 -10.79 24.75 65.55
C ILE A 4 -10.31 23.31 65.41
N THR A 5 -11.16 22.42 65.87
CA THR A 5 -10.97 20.97 65.97
C THR A 5 -11.94 20.30 65.00
N LEU A 6 -11.57 19.11 64.50
CA LEU A 6 -12.41 18.06 63.87
C LEU A 6 -12.82 18.35 62.40
N VAL A 7 -12.87 17.42 61.45
CA VAL A 7 -13.16 15.97 61.46
C VAL A 7 -12.45 15.31 60.27
N ALA A 8 -11.86 14.12 60.49
CA ALA A 8 -11.45 13.22 59.42
C ALA A 8 -12.65 12.37 58.95
N ILE A 9 -12.97 12.42 57.66
CA ILE A 9 -13.89 11.49 57.01
C ILE A 9 -13.09 10.78 55.91
N ALA A 10 -12.75 9.52 56.16
CA ALA A 10 -12.25 8.60 55.15
C ALA A 10 -13.45 7.99 54.41
N LEU A 11 -13.65 8.35 53.14
CA LEU A 11 -14.48 7.56 52.23
C LEU A 11 -13.58 6.56 51.51
N LEU A 12 -13.70 5.29 51.91
CA LEU A 12 -13.31 4.14 51.10
C LEU A 12 -14.30 4.04 49.94
N GLY A 13 -13.91 4.56 48.78
CA GLY A 13 -14.61 4.27 47.52
C GLY A 13 -14.19 2.90 47.01
N PHE A 14 -15.02 1.87 47.21
CA PHE A 14 -14.95 0.66 46.40
C PHE A 14 -15.37 1.04 44.98
N THR A 15 -14.38 1.20 44.09
CA THR A 15 -14.61 1.20 42.65
C THR A 15 -15.00 -0.23 42.26
N SER A 16 -16.32 -0.47 42.23
CA SER A 16 -16.90 -1.65 41.60
C SER A 16 -16.62 -1.55 40.11
N CYS A 17 -15.70 -2.36 39.59
CA CYS A 17 -15.56 -2.59 38.16
C CYS A 17 -16.89 -3.13 37.64
N SER A 18 -17.65 -2.30 36.92
CA SER A 18 -18.59 -2.82 35.94
C SER A 18 -17.73 -3.35 34.79
N ASN A 19 -17.91 -4.63 34.47
CA ASN A 19 -17.43 -5.21 33.23
C ASN A 19 -18.15 -4.48 32.08
N ASP A 20 -17.54 -3.42 31.58
CA ASP A 20 -17.91 -2.84 30.29
C ASP A 20 -16.94 -3.42 29.26
N ASP A 21 -17.51 -4.06 28.24
CA ASP A 21 -16.81 -4.50 27.04
C ASP A 21 -16.12 -3.29 26.40
N ASP A 22 -14.85 -3.07 26.74
CA ASP A 22 -13.95 -2.09 26.13
C ASP A 22 -13.64 -2.54 24.69
N ALA A 23 -14.63 -2.42 23.79
CA ALA A 23 -14.35 -2.38 22.37
C ALA A 23 -13.63 -1.05 22.11
N THR A 24 -12.30 -1.10 21.96
CA THR A 24 -11.51 0.04 21.52
C THR A 24 -12.13 0.63 20.24
N PRO A 25 -12.45 1.93 20.20
CA PRO A 25 -13.04 2.55 19.02
C PRO A 25 -12.17 2.33 17.78
N LEU A 26 -12.79 1.95 16.66
CA LEU A 26 -12.08 1.80 15.39
C LEU A 26 -11.60 3.16 14.89
N LEU A 27 -10.37 3.20 14.38
CA LEU A 27 -9.81 4.32 13.65
C LEU A 27 -10.53 4.50 12.32
N ALA A 28 -10.59 5.73 11.81
CA ALA A 28 -11.19 6.00 10.50
C ALA A 28 -10.32 5.41 9.38
N VAL A 29 -10.96 4.92 8.33
CA VAL A 29 -10.29 4.53 7.08
C VAL A 29 -9.67 5.77 6.43
N GLU A 30 -8.44 5.65 5.95
CA GLU A 30 -7.69 6.72 5.31
C GLU A 30 -7.79 6.60 3.79
N ALA A 31 -8.01 7.70 3.08
CA ALA A 31 -8.13 7.71 1.63
C ALA A 31 -7.46 8.95 1.04
N GLU A 32 -6.45 8.75 0.20
CA GLU A 32 -5.67 9.82 -0.39
C GLU A 32 -5.22 9.51 -1.83
N THR A 33 -4.68 10.52 -2.51
CA THR A 33 -4.05 10.39 -3.82
C THR A 33 -2.56 10.66 -3.69
N VAL A 34 -1.74 9.69 -4.09
CA VAL A 34 -0.30 9.87 -4.27
C VAL A 34 -0.04 10.33 -5.69
N SER A 35 0.69 11.43 -5.84
CA SER A 35 1.05 12.01 -7.14
C SER A 35 2.56 11.96 -7.35
N ASN A 36 2.98 11.67 -8.59
CA ASN A 36 4.38 11.71 -9.01
C ASN A 36 5.34 10.86 -8.16
N LEU A 37 4.92 9.68 -7.70
CA LEU A 37 5.84 8.72 -7.06
C LEU A 37 6.81 8.19 -8.11
N HIS A 38 8.06 8.62 -8.02
CA HIS A 38 9.11 8.22 -8.95
C HIS A 38 9.58 6.78 -8.69
N ALA A 39 9.58 5.94 -9.72
CA ALA A 39 9.96 4.53 -9.69
C ALA A 39 11.18 4.28 -10.59
N PRO A 40 12.38 4.73 -10.18
CA PRO A 40 13.56 4.76 -11.04
C PRO A 40 13.95 3.36 -11.50
N GLN A 41 14.46 3.25 -12.74
CA GLN A 41 15.00 2.00 -13.28
C GLN A 41 16.22 2.30 -14.16
N THR A 42 17.29 1.53 -13.98
CA THR A 42 18.46 1.55 -14.86
C THR A 42 18.45 0.31 -15.77
N GLY A 43 19.12 0.42 -16.92
CA GLY A 43 19.15 -0.64 -17.92
C GLY A 43 17.79 -0.94 -18.56
N GLY A 44 17.55 -2.20 -18.92
CA GLY A 44 16.43 -2.62 -19.77
C GLY A 44 16.78 -2.61 -21.27
N GLN A 45 15.82 -2.99 -22.13
CA GLN A 45 16.01 -3.10 -23.58
C GLN A 45 17.24 -3.94 -23.99
N GLY A 46 17.43 -5.09 -23.32
CA GLY A 46 18.56 -5.99 -23.55
C GLY A 46 19.78 -5.76 -22.65
N GLN A 47 19.76 -4.72 -21.81
CA GLN A 47 20.73 -4.53 -20.72
C GLN A 47 20.17 -5.02 -19.38
N PRO A 48 21.02 -5.45 -18.43
CA PRO A 48 20.59 -5.84 -17.09
C PRO A 48 19.75 -4.74 -16.43
N ILE A 49 18.62 -5.10 -15.83
CA ILE A 49 17.76 -4.17 -15.10
C ILE A 49 18.30 -3.97 -13.68
N GLY A 50 18.30 -2.73 -13.20
CA GLY A 50 18.65 -2.37 -11.83
C GLY A 50 18.03 -1.04 -11.41
N GLY A 51 18.59 -0.43 -10.37
CA GLY A 51 18.06 0.77 -9.75
C GLY A 51 17.22 0.44 -8.52
N GLU A 52 17.27 1.33 -7.53
CA GLU A 52 16.57 1.18 -6.26
C GLU A 52 15.06 1.10 -6.46
N PHE A 53 14.41 0.27 -5.66
CA PHE A 53 12.97 0.31 -5.51
C PHE A 53 12.57 1.48 -4.61
N THR A 54 11.62 2.29 -5.06
CA THR A 54 10.99 3.30 -4.21
C THR A 54 9.94 2.60 -3.34
N LYS A 55 10.27 2.42 -2.05
CA LYS A 55 9.40 1.81 -1.03
C LYS A 55 8.33 2.79 -0.55
N PHE A 56 7.13 2.30 -0.27
CA PHE A 56 5.97 3.04 0.22
C PHE A 56 5.32 2.30 1.40
N ASP A 57 4.91 3.05 2.40
CA ASP A 57 4.22 2.55 3.61
C ASP A 57 2.83 3.19 3.68
N PHE A 58 1.78 2.36 3.65
CA PHE A 58 0.40 2.83 3.66
C PHE A 58 0.02 3.51 4.99
N SER A 59 0.64 3.12 6.10
CA SER A 59 0.34 3.67 7.42
C SER A 59 0.85 5.11 7.59
N THR A 60 1.85 5.50 6.80
CA THR A 60 2.39 6.87 6.77
C THR A 60 1.94 7.65 5.55
N GLY A 61 1.37 6.98 4.54
CA GLY A 61 1.02 7.57 3.25
C GLY A 61 2.24 8.07 2.45
N ALA A 62 3.46 7.60 2.77
CA ALA A 62 4.69 8.19 2.28
C ALA A 62 5.73 7.16 1.80
N THR A 63 6.67 7.65 1.00
CA THR A 63 7.87 6.87 0.66
C THR A 63 8.80 6.76 1.86
N THR A 64 9.51 5.65 1.95
CA THR A 64 10.35 5.31 3.11
C THR A 64 11.69 4.73 2.68
N THR A 65 12.73 4.97 3.48
CA THR A 65 14.02 4.30 3.32
C THR A 65 14.19 3.13 4.29
N SER A 66 13.22 2.90 5.21
CA SER A 66 13.29 1.83 6.21
C SER A 66 13.41 0.46 5.55
N ASP A 67 14.29 -0.38 6.08
CA ASP A 67 14.46 -1.75 5.58
C ASP A 67 13.27 -2.65 5.94
N THR A 68 12.52 -2.28 6.97
CA THR A 68 11.37 -3.07 7.48
C THR A 68 10.03 -2.39 7.28
N ASP A 69 9.98 -1.07 7.39
CA ASP A 69 8.72 -0.32 7.47
C ASP A 69 8.35 0.16 6.06
N TRP A 70 7.90 -0.81 5.25
CA TRP A 70 7.37 -0.61 3.91
C TRP A 70 6.40 -1.74 3.57
N ASP A 71 5.41 -1.45 2.73
CA ASP A 71 4.37 -2.41 2.33
C ASP A 71 4.52 -2.82 0.87
N ILE A 72 4.74 -1.84 0.00
CA ILE A 72 4.93 -2.04 -1.43
C ILE A 72 6.14 -1.23 -1.92
N ALA A 73 6.73 -1.64 -3.03
CA ALA A 73 7.80 -0.87 -3.65
C ALA A 73 7.73 -0.89 -5.18
N PHE A 74 8.17 0.21 -5.80
CA PHE A 74 8.02 0.47 -7.22
C PHE A 74 9.37 0.58 -7.93
N ARG A 75 9.49 -0.05 -9.10
CA ARG A 75 10.62 0.13 -10.02
C ARG A 75 10.19 -0.08 -11.46
N GLY A 76 10.35 0.92 -12.32
CA GLY A 76 9.82 0.82 -13.68
C GLY A 76 8.32 0.52 -13.61
N THR A 77 7.87 -0.52 -14.32
CA THR A 77 6.48 -1.00 -14.23
C THR A 77 6.23 -2.01 -13.10
N THR A 78 7.28 -2.44 -12.41
CA THR A 78 7.21 -3.51 -11.41
C THR A 78 6.76 -2.96 -10.07
N ILE A 79 5.83 -3.68 -9.45
CA ILE A 79 5.36 -3.45 -8.08
C ILE A 79 5.62 -4.74 -7.30
N ILE A 80 6.30 -4.63 -6.17
CA ILE A 80 6.59 -5.73 -5.26
C ILE A 80 5.93 -5.49 -3.91
N VAL A 81 5.70 -6.56 -3.14
CA VAL A 81 5.14 -6.49 -1.79
C VAL A 81 6.19 -6.86 -0.75
N ASN A 82 6.15 -6.27 0.45
CA ASN A 82 7.00 -6.66 1.57
C ASN A 82 6.54 -7.98 2.23
N GLY A 83 6.54 -9.06 1.48
CA GLY A 83 6.24 -10.39 1.98
C GLY A 83 6.55 -11.48 0.97
N GLY A 84 6.74 -12.69 1.48
CA GLY A 84 7.20 -13.83 0.68
C GLY A 84 8.71 -13.78 0.43
N GLU A 85 9.14 -14.17 -0.76
CA GLU A 85 10.56 -14.29 -1.14
C GLU A 85 10.94 -13.30 -2.26
N SER A 86 12.16 -12.80 -2.20
CA SER A 86 12.73 -11.97 -3.27
C SER A 86 13.02 -12.80 -4.54
N GLN A 87 12.87 -12.19 -5.71
CA GLN A 87 13.33 -12.77 -6.99
C GLN A 87 14.85 -12.68 -7.19
N GLY A 88 15.57 -12.04 -6.26
CA GLY A 88 17.01 -11.86 -6.33
C GLY A 88 17.44 -10.92 -7.44
N THR A 89 16.55 -10.01 -7.88
CA THR A 89 16.92 -8.99 -8.86
C THR A 89 17.87 -7.96 -8.23
N THR A 90 18.71 -7.32 -9.05
CA THR A 90 19.63 -6.26 -8.59
C THR A 90 18.87 -5.24 -7.76
N ASP A 91 19.42 -4.75 -6.64
CA ASP A 91 18.83 -3.70 -5.79
C ASP A 91 17.43 -4.00 -5.22
N GLU A 92 16.99 -5.25 -5.25
CA GLU A 92 15.69 -5.64 -4.69
C GLU A 92 15.74 -5.67 -3.15
N PRO A 93 14.78 -5.01 -2.45
CA PRO A 93 14.79 -4.98 -1.00
C PRO A 93 14.50 -6.37 -0.40
N THR A 94 15.09 -6.66 0.75
CA THR A 94 14.78 -7.90 1.49
C THR A 94 13.33 -7.87 1.96
N ARG A 95 12.62 -9.00 1.84
CA ARG A 95 11.27 -9.16 2.38
C ARG A 95 11.35 -9.44 3.88
N THR A 96 10.73 -8.58 4.68
CA THR A 96 10.74 -8.65 6.14
C THR A 96 9.34 -8.71 6.75
N GLY A 97 8.31 -8.43 5.96
CA GLY A 97 6.91 -8.38 6.40
C GLY A 97 6.07 -9.57 5.92
N ASN A 98 4.76 -9.46 6.16
CA ASN A 98 3.77 -10.43 5.70
C ASN A 98 2.88 -9.88 4.57
N ALA A 99 3.35 -8.86 3.84
CA ALA A 99 2.55 -8.23 2.80
C ALA A 99 2.21 -9.22 1.68
N ALA A 100 1.05 -9.03 1.07
CA ALA A 100 0.51 -9.86 0.01
C ALA A 100 -0.40 -9.02 -0.88
N ALA A 101 -0.68 -9.46 -2.10
CA ALA A 101 -1.60 -8.76 -2.98
C ALA A 101 -2.47 -9.69 -3.82
N TYR A 102 -3.55 -9.14 -4.34
CA TYR A 102 -4.29 -9.68 -5.47
C TYR A 102 -4.86 -8.55 -6.34
N ILE A 103 -5.27 -8.89 -7.56
CA ILE A 103 -5.88 -7.95 -8.50
C ILE A 103 -7.34 -8.35 -8.71
N THR A 104 -8.26 -7.38 -8.60
CA THR A 104 -9.68 -7.57 -8.92
C THR A 104 -10.14 -6.59 -9.98
N SER A 105 -11.19 -6.96 -10.72
CA SER A 105 -11.79 -6.12 -11.76
C SER A 105 -13.10 -5.51 -11.23
N ASN A 106 -13.05 -4.24 -10.82
CA ASN A 106 -14.19 -3.50 -10.27
C ASN A 106 -13.90 -1.98 -10.32
N THR A 107 -14.87 -1.15 -9.97
CA THR A 107 -14.59 0.27 -9.68
C THR A 107 -13.82 0.38 -8.36
N PHE A 108 -13.02 1.44 -8.20
CA PHE A 108 -12.29 1.67 -6.94
C PHE A 108 -13.22 1.73 -5.73
N ALA A 109 -14.37 2.40 -5.86
CA ALA A 109 -15.41 2.43 -4.82
C ALA A 109 -16.10 1.08 -4.61
N GLY A 110 -16.26 0.27 -5.67
CA GLY A 110 -16.94 -1.03 -5.61
C GLY A 110 -16.17 -2.13 -4.90
N VAL A 111 -14.88 -1.95 -4.62
CA VAL A 111 -14.10 -2.85 -3.76
C VAL A 111 -14.28 -2.41 -2.30
N THR A 112 -15.35 -2.85 -1.65
CA THR A 112 -15.71 -2.44 -0.28
C THR A 112 -15.12 -3.34 0.81
N SER A 113 -14.69 -4.56 0.45
CA SER A 113 -14.07 -5.50 1.37
C SER A 113 -12.97 -6.34 0.72
N VAL A 114 -12.09 -6.86 1.55
CA VAL A 114 -11.00 -7.77 1.18
C VAL A 114 -11.49 -9.22 1.12
N ASP A 115 -11.04 -9.98 0.11
CA ASP A 115 -11.11 -11.44 0.10
C ASP A 115 -9.73 -12.00 0.42
N GLU A 116 -9.55 -12.43 1.66
CA GLU A 116 -8.24 -12.88 2.16
C GLU A 116 -7.75 -14.17 1.47
N ASN A 117 -8.64 -14.93 0.81
CA ASN A 117 -8.27 -16.16 0.11
C ASN A 117 -7.56 -15.92 -1.22
N LEU A 118 -7.62 -14.69 -1.75
CA LEU A 118 -7.03 -14.34 -3.04
C LEU A 118 -5.57 -13.91 -2.92
N PHE A 119 -5.09 -13.66 -1.70
CA PHE A 119 -3.76 -13.12 -1.49
C PHE A 119 -2.65 -14.08 -1.91
N ALA A 120 -1.74 -13.55 -2.73
CA ALA A 120 -0.44 -14.13 -3.01
C ALA A 120 0.66 -13.21 -2.47
N GLN A 121 1.78 -13.80 -2.04
CA GLN A 121 3.00 -13.06 -1.75
C GLN A 121 3.96 -13.15 -2.94
N ASP A 122 5.01 -12.33 -2.93
CA ASP A 122 6.09 -12.51 -3.89
C ASP A 122 6.80 -13.85 -3.63
N SER A 123 7.34 -14.44 -4.68
CA SER A 123 8.15 -15.65 -4.65
C SER A 123 9.32 -15.51 -5.62
N GLN A 124 10.29 -16.42 -5.51
CA GLN A 124 11.42 -16.47 -6.45
C GLN A 124 10.98 -16.57 -7.93
N SER A 125 9.82 -17.16 -8.23
CA SER A 125 9.34 -17.36 -9.60
C SER A 125 8.24 -16.39 -10.05
N GLU A 126 7.46 -15.84 -9.12
CA GLU A 126 6.25 -15.09 -9.43
C GLU A 126 6.03 -13.97 -8.39
N LEU A 127 5.67 -12.78 -8.87
CA LEU A 127 5.31 -11.64 -8.01
C LEU A 127 3.79 -11.64 -7.76
N ALA A 128 3.38 -11.16 -6.58
CA ALA A 128 1.97 -11.01 -6.23
C ALA A 128 1.21 -10.08 -7.21
N ILE A 129 1.92 -9.09 -7.77
CA ILE A 129 1.46 -8.28 -8.89
C ILE A 129 2.25 -8.70 -10.15
N PRO A 130 1.64 -9.46 -11.07
CA PRO A 130 2.32 -9.94 -12.26
C PRO A 130 2.84 -8.80 -13.15
N THR A 131 3.98 -9.02 -13.78
CA THR A 131 4.58 -8.07 -14.73
C THR A 131 4.19 -8.41 -16.18
N GLY A 132 4.41 -7.45 -17.08
CA GLY A 132 4.10 -7.56 -18.50
C GLY A 132 2.73 -6.99 -18.86
N SER A 133 2.60 -6.57 -20.13
CA SER A 133 1.37 -6.01 -20.68
C SER A 133 0.19 -6.95 -20.44
N ASP A 134 -0.92 -6.39 -19.96
CA ASP A 134 -2.22 -7.05 -19.76
C ASP A 134 -2.26 -8.15 -18.69
N ASN A 135 -1.14 -8.40 -17.98
CA ASN A 135 -1.08 -9.39 -16.90
C ASN A 135 -1.35 -8.77 -15.51
N GLY A 136 -0.86 -7.55 -15.28
CA GLY A 136 -0.95 -6.87 -14.00
C GLY A 136 -1.89 -5.66 -14.06
N TRP A 137 -1.29 -4.49 -13.92
CA TRP A 137 -2.01 -3.22 -13.79
C TRP A 137 -2.03 -2.37 -15.06
N TYR A 138 -1.29 -2.74 -16.11
CA TYR A 138 -1.10 -1.90 -17.30
C TYR A 138 -1.17 -2.66 -18.62
N ASN A 139 -1.47 -1.93 -19.68
CA ASN A 139 -1.24 -2.32 -21.08
C ASN A 139 -0.05 -1.53 -21.64
N TYR A 140 0.78 -2.18 -22.47
CA TYR A 140 1.79 -1.53 -23.28
C TYR A 140 1.39 -1.56 -24.75
N ASN A 141 1.19 -0.39 -25.35
CA ASN A 141 0.93 -0.25 -26.76
C ASN A 141 2.24 -0.07 -27.52
N SER A 142 2.68 -1.09 -28.25
CA SER A 142 3.93 -1.06 -29.02
C SER A 142 3.90 -0.15 -30.26
N ALA A 143 2.72 0.24 -30.74
CA ALA A 143 2.59 1.17 -31.86
C ALA A 143 2.83 2.63 -31.43
N THR A 144 2.43 2.97 -30.20
CA THR A 144 2.57 4.33 -29.64
C THR A 144 3.66 4.42 -28.56
N PHE A 145 4.24 3.29 -28.16
CA PHE A 145 5.19 3.15 -27.05
C PHE A 145 4.64 3.60 -25.69
N THR A 146 3.31 3.56 -25.52
CA THR A 146 2.63 4.09 -24.34
C THR A 146 2.32 2.97 -23.33
N ILE A 147 2.48 3.28 -22.04
CA ILE A 147 2.04 2.42 -20.93
C ILE A 147 0.79 3.05 -20.30
N THR A 148 -0.33 2.34 -20.35
CA THR A 148 -1.61 2.86 -19.84
C THR A 148 -2.14 1.93 -18.74
N PRO A 149 -2.52 2.46 -17.56
CA PRO A 149 -3.20 1.65 -16.56
C PRO A 149 -4.48 1.01 -17.11
N LEU A 150 -4.76 -0.22 -16.71
CA LEU A 150 -5.97 -0.94 -17.09
C LEU A 150 -7.15 -0.45 -16.24
N ALA A 151 -8.16 0.12 -16.90
CA ALA A 151 -9.35 0.62 -16.22
C ALA A 151 -10.05 -0.47 -15.39
N GLY A 152 -10.40 -0.14 -14.15
CA GLY A 152 -11.07 -1.05 -13.22
C GLY A 152 -10.19 -2.17 -12.66
N LYS A 153 -8.87 -2.15 -12.87
CA LYS A 153 -7.94 -3.04 -12.15
C LYS A 153 -7.58 -2.42 -10.80
N ILE A 154 -8.15 -3.00 -9.74
CA ILE A 154 -7.87 -2.59 -8.37
C ILE A 154 -6.89 -3.61 -7.77
N LEU A 155 -5.76 -3.11 -7.28
CA LEU A 155 -4.78 -3.94 -6.58
C LEU A 155 -5.13 -3.83 -5.09
N VAL A 156 -5.39 -4.96 -4.47
CA VAL A 156 -5.72 -5.05 -3.03
C VAL A 156 -4.54 -5.68 -2.33
N PHE A 157 -4.16 -5.10 -1.19
CA PHE A 157 -2.97 -5.45 -0.45
C PHE A 157 -3.32 -5.83 0.98
N ARG A 158 -2.65 -6.86 1.48
CA ARG A 158 -2.34 -7.01 2.90
C ARG A 158 -1.01 -6.32 3.13
N THR A 159 -0.92 -5.44 4.12
CA THR A 159 0.31 -4.72 4.50
C THR A 159 1.28 -5.64 5.24
N ALA A 160 2.52 -5.17 5.44
CA ALA A 160 3.57 -5.91 6.14
C ALA A 160 3.14 -6.33 7.57
N ASP A 161 2.27 -5.53 8.19
CA ASP A 161 1.74 -5.70 9.55
C ASP A 161 0.31 -6.28 9.60
N ASN A 162 -0.20 -6.86 8.51
CA ASN A 162 -1.51 -7.54 8.40
C ASN A 162 -2.76 -6.66 8.47
N LYS A 163 -2.63 -5.39 8.06
CA LYS A 163 -3.77 -4.52 7.74
C LYS A 163 -4.02 -4.54 6.24
N TYR A 164 -4.94 -3.71 5.77
CA TYR A 164 -5.39 -3.77 4.38
C TYR A 164 -5.33 -2.42 3.69
N ALA A 165 -4.96 -2.46 2.41
CA ALA A 165 -5.03 -1.31 1.54
C ALA A 165 -5.56 -1.72 0.16
N LYS A 166 -6.02 -0.75 -0.63
CA LYS A 166 -6.28 -0.94 -2.06
C LYS A 166 -5.77 0.27 -2.82
N ILE A 167 -5.31 0.06 -4.05
CA ILE A 167 -4.93 1.16 -4.95
C ILE A 167 -5.60 1.03 -6.31
N GLU A 168 -5.83 2.18 -6.93
CA GLU A 168 -6.14 2.34 -8.36
C GLU A 168 -5.06 3.21 -8.99
N ILE A 169 -4.32 2.65 -9.94
CA ILE A 169 -3.26 3.39 -10.63
C ILE A 169 -3.90 4.24 -11.74
N LEU A 170 -3.64 5.55 -11.69
CA LEU A 170 -4.21 6.55 -12.58
C LEU A 170 -3.25 6.94 -13.71
N SER A 171 -1.95 6.96 -13.44
CA SER A 171 -0.93 7.28 -14.44
C SER A 171 0.43 6.67 -14.11
N TYR A 172 1.24 6.50 -15.16
CA TYR A 172 2.65 6.12 -15.14
C TYR A 172 3.59 7.27 -15.55
N TYR A 173 3.02 8.41 -15.91
CA TYR A 173 3.73 9.58 -16.41
C TYR A 173 3.57 10.76 -15.46
N GLU A 174 4.62 11.57 -15.36
CA GLU A 174 4.71 12.71 -14.45
C GLU A 174 3.57 13.70 -14.74
N ASN A 175 2.93 14.18 -13.68
CA ASN A 175 1.77 15.08 -13.69
C ASN A 175 0.49 14.48 -14.29
N ALA A 176 0.45 13.16 -14.51
CA ALA A 176 -0.72 12.43 -14.96
C ALA A 176 -1.43 13.05 -16.19
N PRO A 177 -0.72 13.19 -17.34
CA PRO A 177 -1.32 13.71 -18.56
C PRO A 177 -2.49 12.84 -19.01
N VAL A 178 -3.58 13.48 -19.44
CA VAL A 178 -4.79 12.80 -19.96
C VAL A 178 -4.47 11.96 -21.20
N THR A 179 -3.48 12.38 -21.99
CA THR A 179 -3.00 11.65 -23.16
C THR A 179 -1.48 11.65 -23.13
N PRO A 180 -0.86 10.60 -22.54
CA PRO A 180 0.58 10.57 -22.38
C PRO A 180 1.31 10.45 -23.72
N ASP A 181 2.34 11.27 -23.90
CA ASP A 181 3.33 11.18 -24.95
C ASP A 181 4.64 10.60 -24.39
N PRO A 182 4.98 9.33 -24.67
CA PRO A 182 6.17 8.69 -24.13
C PRO A 182 7.51 9.30 -24.60
N PHE A 183 7.48 10.23 -25.57
CA PHE A 183 8.67 10.92 -26.07
C PHE A 183 8.93 12.26 -25.36
N THR A 184 7.95 12.81 -24.66
CA THR A 184 8.06 14.12 -23.99
C THR A 184 7.65 14.08 -22.52
N ASP A 185 6.69 13.25 -22.15
CA ASP A 185 6.29 13.06 -20.76
C ASP A 185 7.24 12.09 -20.04
N ALA A 186 7.76 12.52 -18.89
CA ALA A 186 8.63 11.68 -18.08
C ALA A 186 7.85 10.46 -17.56
N SER A 187 8.26 9.27 -18.01
CA SER A 187 7.71 7.99 -17.54
C SER A 187 8.25 7.59 -16.17
N ARG A 188 7.66 6.56 -15.54
CA ARG A 188 8.03 6.03 -14.21
C ARG A 188 7.66 6.95 -13.05
N TYR A 189 6.58 7.69 -13.22
CA TYR A 189 5.98 8.50 -12.17
C TYR A 189 4.55 8.00 -11.95
N PHE A 190 4.36 7.28 -10.86
CA PHE A 190 3.06 6.74 -10.51
C PHE A 190 2.19 7.83 -9.90
N THR A 191 0.96 7.92 -10.39
CA THR A 191 -0.14 8.61 -9.70
C THR A 191 -1.21 7.57 -9.41
N PHE A 192 -1.65 7.46 -8.16
CA PHE A 192 -2.65 6.47 -7.75
C PHE A 192 -3.51 6.98 -6.60
N ASN A 193 -4.77 6.53 -6.56
CA ASN A 193 -5.60 6.63 -5.37
C ASN A 193 -5.31 5.44 -4.48
N TYR A 194 -5.31 5.63 -3.16
CA TYR A 194 -5.31 4.52 -2.21
C TYR A 194 -6.35 4.71 -1.11
N VAL A 195 -6.74 3.58 -0.52
CA VAL A 195 -7.49 3.50 0.73
C VAL A 195 -6.72 2.58 1.67
N TYR A 196 -6.53 2.97 2.92
CA TYR A 196 -5.88 2.20 3.96
C TYR A 196 -6.82 1.98 5.16
N GLN A 197 -6.94 0.73 5.58
CA GLN A 197 -7.70 0.29 6.75
C GLN A 197 -6.74 0.11 7.93
N PRO A 198 -6.67 1.08 8.88
CA PRO A 198 -5.68 1.05 9.97
C PRO A 198 -6.02 0.06 11.08
N ASN A 199 -7.21 -0.54 11.09
CA ASN A 199 -7.67 -1.40 12.18
C ASN A 199 -7.29 -2.87 11.95
N ASN A 200 -6.77 -3.51 13.00
CA ASN A 200 -6.39 -4.91 12.97
C ASN A 200 -7.61 -5.82 12.78
N GLY A 201 -7.52 -6.74 11.82
CA GLY A 201 -8.56 -7.75 11.58
C GLY A 201 -9.85 -7.21 10.95
N VAL A 202 -9.88 -5.94 10.54
CA VAL A 202 -11.03 -5.35 9.83
C VAL A 202 -10.78 -5.43 8.33
N THR A 203 -11.65 -6.11 7.59
CA THR A 203 -11.49 -6.35 6.15
C THR A 203 -12.30 -5.39 5.27
N THR A 204 -13.04 -4.45 5.85
CA THR A 204 -13.84 -3.46 5.11
C THR A 204 -13.07 -2.16 4.90
N PHE A 205 -13.39 -1.46 3.81
CA PHE A 205 -12.85 -0.13 3.47
C PHE A 205 -13.85 1.00 3.77
N GLU A 206 -14.86 0.72 4.60
CA GLU A 206 -15.94 1.62 5.04
C GLU A 206 -16.21 1.38 6.53
#